data_AF-A0A962B045-F1
#
_entry.id   AF-A0A962B045-F1
#
_cell.length_a   1.000
_cell.length_b   1.000
_cell.length_c   1.000
_cell.angle_alpha   90.00
_cell.angle_beta   90.00
_cell.angle_gamma   90.00
#
_symmetry.space_group_name_H-M   'P 1'
#
loop_
_entity.id
_entity.type
_entity.pdbx_description
1 polymer ?
#
loop_
_entity_poly.entity_id
_entity_poly.type
_entity_poly.pdbx_seq_one_letter_code
_entity_poly.pdbx_strand_id
1 'polypeptide(L)'
;MRAFSLRLYVLSLLTFACVVAGALLPTQSQAQDGAYTSDEIVNAGHRFFGSAAGGMATLIERAFQEYGLPNGYVLGEEGAGAVVGGLTYGEGTLFTKNAGDHKVFWQGPSIGWDFG
;
A
#
# COMPACT_ATOMS: atom_id res chain seq x y z
N MET A 1 -9.51 40.31 46.68
CA MET A 1 -8.21 39.72 46.25
C MET A 1 -8.16 38.17 46.35
N ARG A 2 -8.79 37.52 47.35
CA ARG A 2 -8.75 36.04 47.50
C ARG A 2 -9.47 35.23 46.40
N ALA A 3 -10.54 35.76 45.80
CA ALA A 3 -11.31 35.07 44.77
C ALA A 3 -10.61 34.95 43.39
N PHE A 4 -9.66 35.83 43.10
CA PHE A 4 -8.92 35.82 41.83
C PHE A 4 -7.82 34.75 41.82
N SER A 5 -7.17 34.54 42.97
CA SER A 5 -6.14 33.51 43.15
C SER A 5 -6.71 32.08 43.09
N LEU A 6 -7.93 31.87 43.59
CA LEU A 6 -8.60 30.56 43.55
C LEU A 6 -8.97 30.14 42.12
N ARG A 7 -9.39 31.09 41.28
CA ARG A 7 -9.74 30.83 39.86
C ARG A 7 -8.54 30.47 39.00
N LEU A 8 -7.38 31.09 39.25
CA LEU A 8 -6.14 30.75 38.56
C LEU A 8 -5.66 29.33 38.91
N TYR A 9 -5.80 28.92 40.18
CA TYR A 9 -5.38 27.60 40.65
C TYR A 9 -6.27 26.45 40.13
N VAL A 10 -7.58 26.71 40.01
CA VAL A 10 -8.52 25.75 39.41
C VAL A 10 -8.25 25.58 37.93
N LEU A 11 -7.91 26.66 37.21
CA LEU A 11 -7.57 26.60 35.79
C LEU A 11 -6.27 25.82 35.54
N SER A 12 -5.24 26.02 36.38
CA SER A 12 -3.98 25.28 36.26
C SER A 12 -4.13 23.79 36.59
N LEU A 13 -4.94 23.44 37.59
CA LEU A 13 -5.30 22.05 37.91
C LEU A 13 -6.07 21.37 36.77
N LEU A 14 -7.00 22.08 36.13
CA LEU A 14 -7.74 21.58 34.97
C LEU A 14 -6.84 21.33 33.76
N THR A 15 -5.90 22.23 33.48
CA THR A 15 -4.92 22.02 32.39
C THR A 15 -4.00 20.84 32.67
N PHE A 16 -3.58 20.66 33.92
CA PHE A 16 -2.71 19.54 34.30
C PHE A 16 -3.43 18.19 34.20
N ALA A 17 -4.69 18.13 34.63
CA ALA A 17 -5.52 16.93 34.50
C ALA A 17 -5.76 16.53 33.04
N CYS A 18 -5.90 17.51 32.13
CA CYS A 18 -6.11 17.25 30.71
C CYS A 18 -4.87 16.65 30.02
N VAL A 19 -3.66 17.07 30.42
CA VAL A 19 -2.40 16.55 29.87
C VAL A 19 -2.12 15.11 30.31
N VAL A 20 -2.41 14.78 31.58
CA VAL A 20 -2.21 13.42 32.11
C VAL A 20 -3.21 12.43 31.51
N ALA A 21 -4.45 12.86 31.27
CA ALA A 21 -5.47 12.01 30.63
C ALA A 21 -5.12 11.66 29.17
N GLY A 22 -4.47 12.56 28.43
CA GLY A 22 -4.02 12.29 27.06
C GLY A 22 -2.87 11.27 26.96
N ALA A 23 -2.03 11.17 27.98
CA ALA A 23 -0.86 10.29 28.00
C ALA A 23 -1.18 8.82 28.37
N LEU A 24 -2.37 8.56 28.90
CA LEU A 24 -2.84 7.21 29.26
C LEU A 24 -3.73 6.58 28.19
N LEU A 25 -3.97 7.28 27.07
CA LEU A 25 -4.64 6.69 25.94
C LEU A 25 -3.76 5.57 25.39
N PRO A 26 -4.27 4.33 25.24
CA PRO A 26 -3.53 3.30 24.55
C PRO A 26 -3.28 3.82 23.13
N THR A 27 -2.01 4.01 22.76
CA THR A 27 -1.63 4.09 21.35
C THR A 27 -2.00 2.75 20.73
N GLN A 28 -3.20 2.69 20.15
CA GLN A 28 -3.54 1.59 19.25
C GLN A 28 -2.49 1.63 18.15
N SER A 29 -1.56 0.68 18.18
CA SER A 29 -0.73 0.38 17.02
C SER A 29 -1.70 0.13 15.88
N GLN A 30 -1.85 1.11 14.98
CA GLN A 30 -2.52 0.90 13.71
C GLN A 30 -1.69 -0.16 12.99
N ALA A 31 -2.09 -1.42 13.16
CA ALA A 31 -1.65 -2.48 12.29
C ALA A 31 -2.03 -2.04 10.88
N GLN A 32 -1.05 -1.61 10.08
CA GLN A 32 -0.98 -1.84 8.63
C GLN A 32 -2.27 -1.68 7.78
N ASP A 33 -3.27 -0.89 8.18
CA ASP A 33 -4.53 -0.75 7.43
C ASP A 33 -4.33 -0.10 6.05
N GLY A 34 -3.15 0.50 5.80
CA GLY A 34 -2.81 1.14 4.53
C GLY A 34 -1.85 0.40 3.61
N ALA A 35 -1.39 -0.80 3.96
CA ALA A 35 -0.38 -1.52 3.17
C ALA A 35 -0.75 -2.99 2.94
N TYR A 36 -0.38 -3.53 1.78
CA TYR A 36 -0.57 -4.94 1.46
C TYR A 36 0.55 -5.78 2.07
N THR A 37 0.20 -6.98 2.56
CA THR A 37 1.18 -7.97 3.02
C THR A 37 1.69 -8.82 1.86
N SER A 38 2.83 -9.50 2.05
CA SER A 38 3.41 -10.38 1.03
C SER A 38 2.42 -11.49 0.66
N ASP A 39 1.79 -12.12 1.65
CA ASP A 39 0.81 -13.19 1.45
C ASP A 39 -0.39 -12.75 0.60
N GLU A 40 -0.88 -11.52 0.79
CA GLU A 40 -1.98 -10.97 0.00
C GLU A 40 -1.59 -10.86 -1.48
N ILE A 41 -0.39 -10.38 -1.78
CA ILE A 41 0.10 -10.21 -3.15
C ILE A 41 0.42 -11.58 -3.79
N VAL A 42 1.02 -12.50 -3.04
CA VAL A 42 1.29 -13.87 -3.53
C VAL A 42 -0.01 -14.59 -3.88
N ASN A 43 -1.05 -14.44 -3.06
CA ASN A 43 -2.36 -15.04 -3.30
C ASN A 43 -3.08 -14.38 -4.50
N ALA A 44 -3.02 -13.05 -4.61
CA ALA A 44 -3.51 -12.35 -5.80
C ALA A 44 -2.83 -12.84 -7.09
N GLY A 45 -1.50 -13.00 -7.06
CA GLY A 45 -0.72 -13.55 -8.17
C GLY A 45 -1.10 -14.99 -8.50
N HIS A 46 -1.25 -15.87 -7.52
CA HIS A 46 -1.70 -17.26 -7.75
C HIS A 46 -3.06 -17.35 -8.42
N ARG A 47 -4.01 -16.48 -8.04
CA ARG A 47 -5.34 -16.44 -8.66
C ARG A 47 -5.29 -15.96 -10.12
N PHE A 48 -4.37 -15.06 -10.45
CA PHE A 48 -4.23 -14.49 -11.79
C PHE A 48 -3.42 -15.40 -12.73
N PHE A 49 -2.27 -15.90 -12.28
CA PHE A 49 -1.34 -16.69 -13.10
C PHE A 49 -1.53 -18.21 -12.98
N GLY A 50 -2.36 -18.69 -12.03
CA GLY A 50 -2.62 -20.12 -11.84
C GLY A 50 -1.35 -20.94 -11.58
N SER A 51 -1.20 -22.08 -12.25
CA SER A 51 -0.03 -22.97 -12.10
C SER A 51 1.29 -22.37 -12.61
N ALA A 52 1.25 -21.27 -13.36
CA ALA A 52 2.46 -20.55 -13.78
C ALA A 52 3.10 -19.71 -12.65
N ALA A 53 2.42 -19.55 -11.52
CA ALA A 53 2.88 -18.73 -10.38
C ALA A 53 4.04 -19.34 -9.56
N GLY A 54 4.50 -20.56 -9.90
CA GLY A 54 5.36 -21.43 -9.07
C GLY A 54 6.74 -20.90 -8.66
N GLY A 55 7.11 -19.67 -9.01
CA GLY A 55 8.37 -19.03 -8.60
C GLY A 55 8.26 -17.57 -8.18
N MET A 56 7.04 -17.00 -8.13
CA MET A 56 6.86 -15.56 -7.90
C MET A 56 7.01 -15.15 -6.44
N ALA A 57 6.75 -16.05 -5.49
CA ALA A 57 6.80 -15.73 -4.06
C ALA A 57 8.15 -15.16 -3.62
N THR A 58 9.25 -15.79 -4.02
CA THR A 58 10.62 -15.33 -3.70
C THR A 58 10.92 -13.95 -4.29
N LEU A 59 10.36 -13.61 -5.46
CA LEU A 59 10.54 -12.29 -6.06
C LEU A 59 9.74 -11.22 -5.30
N ILE A 60 8.50 -11.55 -4.91
CA ILE A 60 7.65 -10.67 -4.10
C ILE A 60 8.31 -10.42 -2.73
N GLU A 61 8.78 -11.47 -2.06
CA GLU A 61 9.48 -11.35 -0.78
C GLU A 61 10.72 -10.46 -0.87
N ARG A 62 11.53 -10.61 -1.93
CA ARG A 62 12.69 -9.74 -2.16
C ARG A 62 12.27 -8.29 -2.39
N ALA A 63 11.25 -8.04 -3.20
CA ALA A 63 10.74 -6.69 -3.42
C ALA A 63 10.24 -6.06 -2.11
N PHE A 64 9.59 -6.83 -1.25
CA PHE A 64 9.13 -6.36 0.06
C PHE A 64 10.29 -6.06 1.01
N GLN A 65 11.37 -6.86 0.97
CA GLN A 65 12.57 -6.60 1.76
C GLN A 65 13.30 -5.34 1.31
N GLU A 66 13.34 -5.08 0.00
CA GLU A 66 14.06 -3.95 -0.58
C GLU A 66 13.26 -2.64 -0.52
N TYR A 67 11.95 -2.70 -0.79
CA TYR A 67 11.09 -1.51 -0.95
C TYR A 67 10.03 -1.36 0.15
N GLY A 68 9.90 -2.33 1.06
CA GLY A 68 8.88 -2.31 2.10
C GLY A 68 7.50 -2.74 1.62
N LEU A 69 6.47 -2.42 2.41
CA LEU A 69 5.09 -2.81 2.12
C LEU A 69 4.43 -1.83 1.14
N PRO A 70 3.89 -2.31 0.01
CA PRO A 70 3.23 -1.45 -0.97
C PRO A 70 1.83 -1.05 -0.51
N ASN A 71 1.37 0.13 -0.93
CA ASN A 71 0.00 0.61 -0.72
C ASN A 71 -0.96 0.25 -1.89
N GLY A 72 -0.43 -0.34 -2.96
CA GLY A 72 -1.16 -0.77 -4.14
C GLY A 72 -0.39 -1.75 -5.02
N TYR A 73 -1.10 -2.48 -5.87
CA TYR A 73 -0.54 -3.38 -6.87
C TYR A 73 -1.37 -3.33 -8.16
N VAL A 74 -0.74 -3.58 -9.31
CA VAL A 74 -1.42 -3.64 -10.61
C VAL A 74 -1.54 -5.09 -11.06
N LEU A 75 -2.74 -5.50 -11.50
CA LEU A 75 -2.96 -6.76 -12.21
C LEU A 75 -3.51 -6.47 -13.59
N GLY A 76 -2.94 -7.10 -14.61
CA GLY A 76 -3.43 -6.98 -15.97
C GLY A 76 -2.60 -7.78 -16.96
N GLU A 77 -2.95 -7.63 -18.23
CA GLU A 77 -2.36 -8.37 -19.33
C GLU A 77 -1.56 -7.42 -20.22
N GLU A 78 -0.47 -7.92 -20.78
CA GLU A 78 0.35 -7.19 -21.73
C GLU A 78 0.35 -7.94 -23.07
N GLY A 79 0.03 -7.23 -24.14
CA GLY A 79 0.10 -7.73 -25.51
C GLY A 79 1.20 -7.01 -26.29
N ALA A 80 2.03 -7.76 -27.01
CA ALA A 80 3.05 -7.20 -27.90
C ALA A 80 2.59 -7.29 -29.36
N GLY A 81 2.45 -6.14 -30.02
CA GLY A 81 2.15 -6.05 -31.46
C GLY A 81 3.44 -5.94 -32.28
N ALA A 82 4.19 -7.02 -32.42
CA ALA A 82 5.53 -6.95 -32.99
C ALA A 82 5.58 -7.01 -34.53
N VAL A 83 4.98 -6.04 -35.24
CA VAL A 83 5.12 -6.05 -36.71
C VAL A 83 6.25 -5.16 -37.22
N VAL A 84 6.56 -3.98 -36.63
CA VAL A 84 7.68 -3.14 -37.15
C VAL A 84 8.41 -2.24 -36.11
N GLY A 85 8.11 -2.30 -34.81
CA GLY A 85 8.65 -1.26 -33.89
C GLY A 85 8.79 -1.60 -32.42
N GLY A 86 8.62 -2.86 -32.04
CA GLY A 86 8.84 -3.34 -30.68
C GLY A 86 8.15 -2.49 -29.60
N LEU A 87 6.82 -2.52 -29.54
CA LEU A 87 6.06 -1.83 -28.49
C LEU A 87 5.12 -2.82 -27.80
N THR A 88 5.10 -2.79 -26.48
CA THR A 88 4.12 -3.48 -25.65
C THR A 88 3.01 -2.52 -25.27
N TYR A 89 1.79 -3.03 -25.28
CA TYR A 89 0.63 -2.34 -24.73
C TYR A 89 0.02 -3.24 -23.68
N GLY A 90 -0.09 -2.74 -22.46
CA GLY A 90 -0.73 -3.44 -21.37
C GLY A 90 -1.89 -2.68 -20.79
N GLU A 91 -2.84 -3.45 -20.30
CA GLU A 91 -4.08 -2.98 -19.69
C GLU A 91 -4.31 -3.76 -18.40
N GLY A 92 -4.69 -3.04 -17.34
CA GLY A 92 -4.93 -3.66 -16.05
C GLY A 92 -5.73 -2.78 -15.09
N THR A 93 -5.75 -3.23 -13.85
CA THR A 93 -6.38 -2.54 -12.73
C THR A 93 -5.36 -2.36 -11.62
N LEU A 94 -5.20 -1.12 -11.17
CA LEU A 94 -4.49 -0.75 -9.96
C LEU A 94 -5.42 -0.94 -8.76
N PHE A 95 -5.07 -1.84 -7.87
CA PHE A 95 -5.72 -2.04 -6.59
C PHE A 95 -5.01 -1.24 -5.52
N THR A 96 -5.76 -0.50 -4.70
CA THR A 96 -5.19 0.27 -3.57
C THR A 96 -6.00 0.05 -2.30
N LYS A 97 -5.36 0.12 -1.13
CA LYS A 97 -6.07 -0.04 0.16
C LYS A 97 -7.02 1.13 0.46
N ASN A 98 -6.67 2.34 0.03
CA ASN A 98 -7.31 3.57 0.51
C ASN A 98 -7.81 4.53 -0.59
N ALA A 99 -7.57 4.23 -1.87
CA ALA A 99 -7.96 5.10 -2.99
C ALA A 99 -8.89 4.41 -4.01
N GLY A 100 -9.33 3.18 -3.73
CA GLY A 100 -10.15 2.37 -4.63
C GLY A 100 -9.35 1.75 -5.78
N ASP A 101 -10.09 1.15 -6.71
CA ASP A 101 -9.53 0.43 -7.85
C ASP A 101 -9.62 1.27 -9.13
N HIS A 102 -8.53 1.35 -9.88
CA HIS A 102 -8.41 2.22 -11.04
C HIS A 102 -7.98 1.44 -12.28
N LYS A 103 -8.62 1.70 -13.41
CA LYS A 103 -8.15 1.18 -14.69
C LYS A 103 -6.83 1.87 -15.05
N VAL A 104 -5.83 1.08 -15.40
CA VAL A 104 -4.50 1.58 -15.81
C VAL A 104 -4.08 0.95 -17.13
N PHE A 105 -3.32 1.72 -17.89
CA PHE A 105 -2.75 1.31 -19.17
C PHE A 105 -1.27 1.66 -19.15
N TRP A 106 -0.43 0.80 -19.72
CA TRP A 106 0.99 1.06 -19.83
C TRP A 106 1.49 0.71 -21.24
N GLN A 107 2.57 1.39 -21.63
CA GLN A 107 3.22 1.20 -22.92
C GLN A 107 4.72 1.16 -22.68
N GLY A 108 5.40 0.19 -23.26
CA GLY A 108 6.83 0.00 -23.10
C GLY A 108 7.52 -0.41 -24.41
N PRO A 109 8.84 -0.27 -24.50
CA PRO A 109 9.60 -0.90 -25.56
C PRO A 109 9.48 -2.42 -25.43
N SER A 110 9.07 -3.10 -26.50
CA SER A 110 9.15 -4.55 -26.60
C SER A 110 10.50 -4.95 -27.20
N ILE A 111 11.22 -5.82 -26.49
CA ILE A 111 12.37 -6.52 -27.06
C ILE A 111 11.78 -7.62 -27.93
N GLY A 112 11.83 -7.43 -29.25
CA GLY A 112 11.12 -8.24 -30.25
C GLY A 112 11.61 -9.69 -30.40
N TRP A 113 11.64 -10.46 -29.32
CA TRP A 113 11.88 -11.90 -29.34
C TRP A 113 10.76 -12.75 -28.75
N ASP A 114 9.78 -12.17 -28.05
CA ASP A 114 8.58 -12.90 -27.61
C ASP A 114 7.47 -12.81 -28.65
N PHE A 115 7.64 -13.59 -29.71
CA PHE A 115 6.53 -14.11 -30.51
C PHE A 115 6.44 -15.61 -30.27
N GLY A 116 5.36 -16.05 -29.63
CA GLY A 116 5.05 -17.46 -29.41
C GLY A 116 3.77 -17.65 -28.61
#